data_AF-A0A1D2N3N9-F1
#
_entry.id   AF-A0A1D2N3N9-F1
#
_cell.length_a   1.000
_cell.length_b   1.000
_cell.length_c   1.000
_cell.angle_alpha   90.00
_cell.angle_beta   90.00
_cell.angle_gamma   90.00
#
_symmetry.space_group_name_H-M   'P 1'
#
loop_
_entity.id
_entity.type
_entity.pdbx_description
1 polymer ?
#
loop_
_entity_poly.entity_id
_entity_poly.type
_entity_poly.pdbx_seq_one_letter_code
_entity_poly.pdbx_strand_id
1 'polypeptide(L)'
;MKNLGNLNPELYKTKSEVEDDDGTDYPENHVGRVWFGLEYDTASERLIVALIKARNLPESRSTGSSCNPFVRVALFPDERRTLQSKPKKNTKNPHFNETFGFQCTG
;
A
#
# COMPACT_ATOMS: atom_id res chain seq x y z
N MET A 1 9.44 -28.93 2.08
CA MET A 1 9.71 -27.50 2.27
C MET A 1 9.08 -26.74 1.12
N LYS A 2 8.14 -25.81 1.38
CA LYS A 2 7.50 -25.02 0.32
C LYS A 2 8.52 -24.00 -0.19
N ASN A 3 8.88 -24.10 -1.47
CA ASN A 3 9.81 -23.19 -2.13
C ASN A 3 9.10 -21.82 -2.26
N LEU A 4 9.66 -20.75 -1.68
CA LEU A 4 9.03 -19.42 -1.60
C LEU A 4 9.03 -18.67 -2.94
N GLY A 5 9.44 -19.31 -4.04
CA GLY A 5 9.63 -18.65 -5.32
C GLY A 5 10.88 -17.77 -5.29
N ASN A 6 11.55 -17.66 -6.43
CA ASN A 6 12.73 -16.81 -6.55
C ASN A 6 12.27 -15.35 -6.69
N LEU A 7 12.84 -14.46 -5.88
CA LEU A 7 12.66 -13.02 -6.04
C LEU A 7 13.16 -12.61 -7.43
N ASN A 8 12.33 -11.93 -8.22
CA ASN A 8 12.74 -11.36 -9.50
C ASN A 8 13.27 -9.92 -9.28
N PRO A 9 14.60 -9.68 -9.38
CA PRO A 9 15.19 -8.37 -9.12
C PRO A 9 14.71 -7.28 -10.08
N GLU A 10 14.23 -7.65 -11.28
CA GLU A 10 13.70 -6.72 -12.28
C GLU A 10 12.46 -5.96 -11.77
N LEU A 11 11.70 -6.55 -10.84
CA LEU A 11 10.54 -5.89 -10.21
C LEU A 11 10.93 -4.80 -9.20
N TYR A 12 12.20 -4.77 -8.80
CA TYR A 12 12.73 -3.83 -7.79
C TYR A 12 13.73 -2.84 -8.37
N LYS A 13 13.96 -2.86 -9.69
CA LYS A 13 14.78 -1.85 -10.35
C LYS A 13 14.19 -0.47 -10.06
N THR A 14 15.03 0.38 -9.48
CA THR A 14 14.71 1.75 -9.11
C THR A 14 14.47 2.52 -10.41
N LYS A 15 13.22 2.56 -10.86
CA LYS A 15 12.78 3.51 -11.86
C LYS A 15 13.04 4.89 -11.28
N SER A 16 14.17 5.48 -11.64
CA SER A 16 14.35 6.93 -11.68
C SER A 16 13.32 7.59 -12.63
N GLU A 17 12.52 6.77 -13.31
CA GLU A 17 11.42 7.05 -14.23
C GLU A 17 10.06 6.54 -13.71
N VAL A 18 9.82 6.47 -12.38
CA VAL A 18 8.44 6.66 -11.91
C VAL A 18 8.20 8.15 -11.97
N GLU A 19 8.04 8.64 -13.20
CA GLU A 19 7.16 9.77 -13.43
C GLU A 19 5.87 9.51 -12.62
N ASP A 20 5.19 10.57 -12.21
CA ASP A 20 3.83 10.50 -11.68
C ASP A 20 2.87 9.97 -12.77
N ASP A 21 3.13 8.76 -13.27
CA ASP A 21 2.28 8.00 -14.15
C ASP A 21 1.08 7.62 -13.30
N ASP A 22 0.16 8.58 -13.31
CA ASP A 22 -1.24 8.41 -13.10
C ASP A 22 -1.87 7.54 -14.21
N GLY A 23 -1.13 6.52 -14.66
CA GLY A 23 -1.47 5.68 -15.79
C GLY A 23 -2.88 5.17 -15.61
N THR A 24 -3.75 5.61 -16.51
CA THR A 24 -5.15 5.21 -16.58
C THR A 24 -5.32 3.85 -17.25
N ASP A 25 -4.21 3.27 -17.72
CA ASP A 25 -4.14 1.90 -18.20
C ASP A 25 -4.19 0.94 -17.00
N TYR A 26 -5.38 0.41 -16.78
CA TYR A 26 -5.66 -0.60 -15.77
C TYR A 26 -5.90 -1.93 -16.48
N PRO A 27 -5.25 -3.03 -16.04
CA PRO A 27 -5.54 -4.34 -16.58
C PRO A 27 -7.03 -4.69 -16.36
N GLU A 28 -7.56 -5.55 -17.22
CA GLU A 28 -8.94 -6.02 -17.11
C GLU A 28 -9.21 -6.60 -15.71
N ASN A 29 -10.36 -6.26 -15.12
CA ASN A 29 -10.77 -6.63 -13.75
C ASN A 29 -9.92 -6.05 -12.60
N HIS A 30 -9.12 -5.01 -12.84
CA HIS A 30 -8.40 -4.30 -11.78
C HIS A 30 -9.34 -3.68 -10.72
N VAL A 31 -8.95 -3.79 -9.44
CA VAL A 31 -9.73 -3.32 -8.27
C VAL A 31 -9.09 -2.14 -7.52
N GLY A 32 -8.26 -1.37 -8.23
CA GLY A 32 -7.58 -0.21 -7.68
C GLY A 32 -6.08 -0.43 -7.48
N ARG A 33 -5.33 0.66 -7.56
CA ARG A 33 -3.86 0.69 -7.44
C ARG A 33 -3.49 1.44 -6.17
N VAL A 34 -2.50 0.95 -5.43
CA VAL A 34 -1.98 1.59 -4.22
C VAL A 34 -0.50 1.89 -4.42
N TRP A 35 -0.07 3.10 -4.07
CA TRP A 35 1.32 3.52 -4.05
C TRP A 35 1.79 3.61 -2.61
N PHE A 36 2.89 2.93 -2.32
CA PHE A 36 3.55 2.96 -1.04
C PHE A 36 5.06 2.81 -1.20
N GLY A 37 5.81 3.37 -0.24
CA GLY A 37 7.25 3.20 -0.11
C GLY A 37 7.56 2.31 1.09
N LEU A 38 8.70 1.61 1.01
CA LEU A 38 9.25 0.83 2.11
C LEU A 38 10.68 1.30 2.37
N GLU A 39 11.01 1.48 3.64
CA GLU A 39 12.34 1.80 4.11
C GLU A 39 12.63 1.00 5.37
N TYR A 40 13.83 0.44 5.48
CA TYR A 40 14.28 -0.20 6.71
C TYR A 40 15.33 0.65 7.38
N ASP A 41 14.98 1.21 8.55
CA ASP A 41 15.92 1.91 9.40
C ASP A 41 16.68 0.88 10.26
N THR A 42 17.96 0.70 9.92
CA THR A 42 18.83 -0.25 10.62
C THR A 42 19.19 0.22 12.02
N ALA A 43 19.26 1.52 12.28
CA ALA A 43 19.65 2.04 13.59
C ALA A 43 18.57 1.81 14.64
N SER A 44 17.30 1.87 14.24
CA SER A 44 16.16 1.60 15.11
C SER A 44 15.54 0.21 14.95
N GLU A 45 16.03 -0.59 14.01
CA GLU A 45 15.48 -1.90 13.61
C GLU A 45 13.99 -1.83 13.23
N ARG A 46 13.62 -0.81 12.45
CA ARG A 46 12.22 -0.55 12.09
C ARG A 46 11.98 -0.62 10.59
N LEU A 47 10.92 -1.33 10.21
CA LEU A 47 10.33 -1.22 8.88
C LEU A 47 9.36 -0.04 8.85
N ILE A 48 9.65 0.91 7.98
CA ILE A 48 8.86 2.10 7.73
C ILE A 48 8.08 1.89 6.42
N VAL A 49 6.77 2.10 6.48
CA VAL A 49 5.85 1.99 5.35
C VAL A 49 5.23 3.37 5.11
N ALA A 50 5.58 4.01 4.01
CA ALA A 50 5.00 5.28 3.58
C ALA A 50 3.79 5.01 2.68
N LEU A 51 2.58 5.19 3.18
CA LEU A 51 1.35 5.08 2.40
C LEU A 51 1.06 6.41 1.69
N ILE A 52 1.15 6.42 0.36
CA ILE A 52 1.11 7.65 -0.45
C ILE A 52 -0.33 7.92 -0.91
N LYS A 53 -0.82 7.13 -1.86
CA LYS A 53 -2.13 7.30 -2.50
C LYS A 53 -2.70 5.97 -2.96
N ALA A 54 -4.01 5.94 -3.21
CA ALA A 54 -4.63 4.89 -3.99
C ALA A 54 -5.50 5.51 -5.09
N ARG A 55 -5.75 4.77 -6.17
CA ARG A 55 -6.57 5.23 -7.29
C ARG A 55 -7.43 4.13 -7.89
N ASN A 56 -8.50 4.57 -8.55
CA ASN A 56 -9.47 3.69 -9.21
C ASN A 56 -10.02 2.63 -8.25
N LEU A 57 -10.28 3.03 -7.00
CA LEU A 57 -10.91 2.14 -6.02
C LEU A 57 -12.35 1.81 -6.44
N PRO A 58 -12.85 0.60 -6.17
CA PRO A 58 -14.21 0.20 -6.51
C PRO A 58 -15.24 1.07 -5.81
N GLU A 59 -16.44 1.13 -6.38
CA GLU A 59 -17.57 1.73 -5.69
C GLU A 59 -17.90 0.97 -4.40
N SER A 60 -18.43 1.72 -3.43
CA SER A 60 -19.08 1.08 -2.30
C SER A 60 -20.19 0.18 -2.82
N ARG A 61 -20.23 -1.07 -2.35
CA ARG A 61 -21.28 -2.04 -2.73
C ARG A 61 -22.69 -1.60 -2.31
N SER A 62 -22.80 -0.58 -1.46
CA SER A 62 -24.06 -0.01 -0.99
C SER A 62 -24.45 1.23 -1.80
N THR A 63 -25.56 1.11 -2.54
CA THR A 63 -26.22 2.23 -3.23
C THR A 63 -26.53 3.36 -2.23
N GLY A 64 -25.96 4.54 -2.46
CA GLY A 64 -26.17 5.73 -1.62
C GLY A 64 -25.18 5.93 -0.47
N SER A 65 -24.16 5.08 -0.32
CA SER A 65 -23.09 5.31 0.68
C SER A 65 -21.87 5.99 0.07
N SER A 66 -21.35 7.01 0.75
CA SER A 66 -20.09 7.66 0.39
C SER A 66 -18.92 6.67 0.46
N CYS A 67 -18.09 6.63 -0.58
CA CYS A 67 -16.86 5.84 -0.59
C CYS A 67 -15.84 6.49 0.36
N ASN A 68 -15.63 5.91 1.54
CA ASN A 68 -14.72 6.44 2.56
C ASN A 68 -13.50 5.51 2.77
N PRO A 69 -12.57 5.41 1.81
CA PRO A 69 -11.50 4.42 1.86
C PRO A 69 -10.52 4.65 3.03
N PHE A 70 -10.03 3.55 3.58
CA PHE A 70 -8.90 3.49 4.51
C PHE A 70 -8.06 2.24 4.20
N VAL A 71 -6.81 2.22 4.66
CA VAL A 71 -5.89 1.10 4.44
C VAL A 71 -5.47 0.54 5.80
N ARG A 72 -5.44 -0.79 5.90
CA ARG A 72 -4.80 -1.52 7.01
C ARG A 72 -3.48 -2.09 6.52
N VAL A 73 -2.42 -1.87 7.28
CA VAL A 73 -1.08 -2.39 7.01
C VAL A 73 -0.74 -3.38 8.12
N ALA A 74 -0.36 -4.61 7.76
CA ALA A 74 -0.08 -5.66 8.73
C ALA A 74 1.24 -6.40 8.41
N LEU A 75 1.98 -6.80 9.44
CA LEU A 75 3.22 -7.59 9.31
C LEU A 75 3.08 -9.02 9.85
N PHE A 76 2.87 -9.95 8.93
CA PHE A 76 2.79 -11.38 9.21
C PHE A 76 4.13 -11.99 9.66
N PRO A 77 4.12 -13.08 10.46
CA PRO A 77 2.95 -13.85 10.91
C PRO A 77 2.20 -13.21 12.10
N ASP A 78 2.76 -12.17 12.72
CA ASP A 78 2.13 -11.54 13.88
C ASP A 78 1.03 -10.56 13.47
N GLU A 79 -0.20 -11.08 13.37
CA GLU A 79 -1.42 -10.30 13.04
C GLU A 79 -1.67 -9.12 14.02
N ARG A 80 -1.09 -9.16 15.23
CA ARG A 80 -1.22 -8.05 16.20
C ARG A 80 -0.46 -6.80 15.74
N ARG A 81 0.50 -6.93 14.83
CA ARG A 81 1.20 -5.81 14.18
C ARG A 81 0.39 -5.30 13.00
N THR A 82 -0.80 -4.76 13.30
CA THR A 82 -1.68 -4.11 12.32
C THR A 82 -1.84 -2.62 12.66
N LEU A 83 -1.61 -1.75 11.68
CA LEU A 83 -1.84 -0.31 11.76
C LEU A 83 -2.88 0.11 10.71
N GLN A 84 -3.60 1.21 10.94
CA GLN A 84 -4.68 1.66 10.08
C GLN A 84 -4.56 3.15 9.75
N SER A 85 -4.81 3.51 8.50
CA SER A 85 -4.87 4.90 8.06
C SER A 85 -6.13 5.62 8.55
N LYS A 86 -6.12 6.95 8.48
CA LYS A 86 -7.36 7.72 8.60
C LYS A 86 -8.25 7.46 7.37
N PRO A 87 -9.58 7.38 7.53
CA PRO A 87 -10.48 7.29 6.39
C PRO A 87 -10.48 8.60 5.60
N LYS A 88 -10.50 8.51 4.28
CA LYS A 88 -10.62 9.67 3.39
C LYS A 88 -12.05 9.77 2.89
N LYS A 89 -12.65 10.96 2.96
CA LYS A 89 -14.09 11.10 2.70
C LYS A 89 -14.40 11.14 1.20
N ASN A 90 -15.42 10.39 0.82
CA ASN A 90 -16.07 10.45 -0.50
C ASN A 90 -15.10 10.51 -1.69
N THR A 91 -14.15 9.58 -1.76
CA THR A 91 -13.16 9.55 -2.85
C THR A 91 -12.75 8.14 -3.22
N LYS A 92 -12.58 7.89 -4.53
CA LYS A 92 -11.96 6.66 -5.06
C LYS A 92 -10.46 6.83 -5.34
N ASN A 93 -9.94 8.03 -5.15
CA ASN A 93 -8.55 8.40 -5.39
C ASN A 93 -7.95 9.07 -4.14
N PRO A 94 -7.93 8.38 -2.98
CA PRO A 94 -7.44 8.97 -1.74
C PRO A 94 -5.94 9.25 -1.78
N HIS A 95 -5.53 10.43 -1.30
CA HIS A 95 -4.17 10.70 -0.86
C HIS A 95 -4.08 10.51 0.65
N PHE A 96 -3.28 9.55 1.09
CA PHE A 96 -3.08 9.22 2.49
C PHE A 96 -1.98 10.08 3.09
N ASN A 97 -0.78 10.01 2.50
CA ASN A 97 0.45 10.63 3.00
C ASN A 97 0.68 10.33 4.49
N GLU A 98 0.56 9.04 4.85
CA GLU A 98 0.70 8.54 6.22
C GLU A 98 1.88 7.56 6.30
N THR A 99 2.62 7.60 7.40
CA THR A 99 3.77 6.70 7.62
C THR A 99 3.50 5.77 8.80
N PHE A 100 3.77 4.48 8.62
CA PHE A 100 3.61 3.43 9.61
C PHE A 100 4.97 2.81 9.92
N GLY A 101 5.34 2.72 11.20
CA GLY A 101 6.60 2.11 11.63
C GLY A 101 6.35 0.85 12.44
N PHE A 102 6.94 -0.26 12.01
CA PHE A 102 6.88 -1.53 12.71
C PHE A 102 8.24 -1.88 13.29
N GLN A 103 8.27 -2.32 14.55
CA GLN A 103 9.48 -2.88 15.14
C GLN A 103 9.72 -4.28 14.57
N CYS A 104 10.92 -4.50 14.04
CA CYS A 104 11.33 -5.76 13.41
C CYS A 104 12.24 -6.61 14.30
N THR A 105 12.31 -6.31 15.60
CA THR A 105 13.06 -7.10 16.58
C THR A 105 12.77 -8.59 16.44
N GLY A 106 13.85 -9.38 16.39
CA GLY A 106 13.82 -10.84 16.45
C GLY A 106 13.44 -11.39 17.82
#